data_AF-A0A7J3XVI0-F1
#
_entry.id   AF-A0A7J3XVI0-F1
#
_cell.length_a   1.000
_cell.length_b   1.000
_cell.length_c   1.000
_cell.angle_alpha   90.00
_cell.angle_beta   90.00
_cell.angle_gamma   90.00
#
_symmetry.space_group_name_H-M   'P 1'
#
loop_
_entity.id
_entity.type
_entity.pdbx_description
1 polymer ?
#
loop_
_entity_poly.entity_id
_entity_poly.type
_entity_poly.pdbx_seq_one_letter_code
_entity_poly.pdbx_strand_id
1 'polypeptide(L)'
;EGLVDTAVRTSQSGYMQRRLINALLDLYVDYELRVREASGRIVQFKYGEDGVDPSKSDHGKAVNVDKVIERVLGPRAVVRL
;
A
#
# COMPACT_ATOMS: atom_id res chain seq x y z
N GLU A 1 -1.87 5.17 35.64
CA GLU A 1 -0.88 4.81 34.59
C GLU A 1 -1.49 4.77 33.18
N GLY A 2 -2.61 4.07 32.94
CA GLY A 2 -3.17 3.93 31.57
C GLY A 2 -3.57 5.23 30.84
N LEU A 3 -4.09 6.24 31.54
CA LEU A 3 -4.44 7.54 30.92
C LEU A 3 -3.19 8.32 30.48
N VAL A 4 -2.12 8.25 31.28
CA VAL A 4 -0.85 8.94 31.00
C VAL A 4 -0.13 8.24 29.85
N ASP A 5 -0.09 6.90 29.84
CA ASP A 5 0.53 6.13 28.77
C ASP A 5 -0.17 6.35 27.41
N THR A 6 -1.50 6.42 27.39
CA THR A 6 -2.27 6.72 26.17
C THR A 6 -1.95 8.11 25.61
N ALA A 7 -1.86 9.12 26.49
CA ALA A 7 -1.53 10.48 26.09
C ALA A 7 -0.09 10.59 25.54
N VAL A 8 0.87 9.92 26.19
CA VAL A 8 2.27 9.86 25.74
C VAL A 8 2.37 9.18 24.37
N ARG A 9 1.72 8.02 24.19
CA ARG A 9 1.71 7.31 22.89
C ARG A 9 1.13 8.18 21.77
N THR A 10 0.07 8.93 22.05
CA THR A 10 -0.57 9.84 21.07
C THR A 10 0.39 10.93 20.61
N SER A 11 1.10 11.57 21.55
CA SER A 11 2.06 12.62 21.22
C SER A 11 3.22 12.10 20.36
N GLN A 12 3.75 10.92 20.72
CA GLN A 12 4.86 10.30 20.00
C GLN A 12 4.45 9.81 18.61
N SER A 13 3.31 9.13 18.50
CA SER A 13 2.80 8.64 17.21
C SER A 13 2.47 9.79 16.26
N GLY A 14 1.81 10.85 16.75
CA GLY A 14 1.48 12.03 15.96
C GLY A 14 2.72 12.79 15.47
N TYR A 15 3.74 12.93 16.32
CA TYR A 15 4.99 13.57 15.91
C TYR A 15 5.72 12.77 14.83
N MET A 16 5.82 11.45 14.99
CA MET A 16 6.42 10.55 13.99
C MET A 16 5.65 10.63 12.67
N GLN A 17 4.32 10.54 12.72
CA GLN A 17 3.46 10.64 11.55
C GLN A 17 3.68 11.96 10.82
N ARG A 18 3.69 13.10 11.52
CA ARG A 18 3.90 14.42 10.89
C ARG A 18 5.27 14.53 10.21
N ARG A 19 6.32 13.98 10.82
CA ARG A 19 7.66 13.96 10.20
C ARG A 19 7.67 13.14 8.92
N LEU A 20 7.04 11.97 8.93
CA LEU A 20 6.98 11.09 7.75
C LEU A 20 6.11 11.70 6.65
N ILE A 21 4.97 12.30 6.99
CA ILE A 21 4.09 12.99 6.03
C ILE A 21 4.87 14.08 5.30
N ASN A 22 5.52 14.98 6.05
CA ASN A 22 6.25 16.09 5.44
C ASN A 22 7.45 15.63 4.61
N ALA A 23 8.07 14.49 4.94
CA ALA A 23 9.19 13.94 4.20
C ALA A 23 8.77 13.23 2.89
N LEU A 24 7.53 12.75 2.81
CA LEU A 24 7.03 11.94 1.68
C LEU A 24 6.00 12.67 0.80
N LEU A 25 5.57 13.88 1.19
CA LEU A 25 4.51 14.64 0.51
C LEU A 25 4.82 14.94 -0.97
N ASP A 26 6.10 15.12 -1.30
CA ASP A 26 6.56 15.49 -2.65
C ASP A 26 6.73 14.29 -3.58
N LEU A 27 6.46 13.07 -3.10
CA LEU A 27 6.54 11.86 -3.91
C LEU A 27 5.27 11.67 -4.74
N TYR A 28 5.45 11.37 -6.02
CA TYR A 28 4.36 11.06 -6.94
C TYR A 28 4.71 9.87 -7.85
N VAL A 29 3.68 9.24 -8.41
CA VAL A 29 3.82 8.16 -9.39
C VAL A 29 3.73 8.76 -10.79
N ASP A 30 4.76 8.53 -11.61
CA ASP A 30 4.76 8.96 -13.02
C ASP A 30 3.96 8.00 -13.92
N TYR A 31 3.75 8.40 -15.18
CA TYR A 31 3.04 7.58 -16.17
C TYR A 31 3.72 6.25 -16.49
N GLU A 32 5.00 6.10 -16.15
CA GLU A 32 5.77 4.87 -16.32
C GLU A 32 5.75 4.00 -15.04
N LEU A 33 4.86 4.31 -14.10
CA LEU A 33 4.68 3.63 -12.80
C LEU A 33 5.92 3.69 -11.89
N ARG A 34 6.76 4.72 -12.04
CA ARG A 34 7.91 4.98 -11.16
C ARG A 34 7.54 5.99 -10.09
N VAL A 35 8.12 5.84 -8.90
CA VAL A 35 7.96 6.83 -7.83
C VAL A 35 9.09 7.85 -7.95
N ARG A 36 8.73 9.12 -8.11
CA ARG A 36 9.64 10.25 -8.26
C ARG A 36 9.41 11.29 -7.19
N GLU A 37 10.48 11.98 -6.84
CA GLU A 37 10.44 13.22 -6.06
C GLU A 37 10.22 14.42 -6.99
N ALA A 38 9.72 15.53 -6.45
CA ALA A 38 9.55 16.79 -7.18
C ALA A 38 10.85 17.31 -7.86
N SER A 39 12.01 16.97 -7.31
CA SER A 39 13.34 17.27 -7.89
C SER A 39 13.70 16.43 -9.13
N GLY A 40 12.88 15.45 -9.49
CA GLY A 40 13.10 14.53 -10.62
C GLY A 40 13.91 13.28 -10.26
N ARG A 41 14.32 13.12 -9.00
CA ARG A 41 15.01 11.90 -8.51
C ARG A 41 14.05 10.72 -8.48
N ILE A 42 14.47 9.59 -9.05
CA ILE A 42 13.73 8.32 -8.98
C ILE A 42 14.00 7.66 -7.63
N VAL A 43 12.93 7.41 -6.87
CA VAL A 43 12.97 6.72 -5.57
C VAL A 43 12.66 5.22 -5.74
N GLN A 44 11.72 4.87 -6.61
CA GLN A 44 11.42 3.48 -6.98
C GLN A 44 11.23 3.37 -8.49
N PHE A 45 11.85 2.37 -9.11
CA PHE A 45 11.71 2.09 -10.54
C PHE A 45 10.35 1.49 -10.93
N LYS A 46 9.64 0.91 -9.95
CA LYS A 46 8.30 0.38 -10.11
C LYS A 46 7.57 0.53 -8.77
N TYR A 47 6.43 1.21 -8.77
CA TYR A 47 5.61 1.45 -7.59
C TYR A 47 5.26 0.13 -6.89
N GLY A 48 5.65 -0.03 -5.62
CA GLY A 48 5.31 -1.24 -4.85
C GLY A 48 5.90 -2.55 -5.39
N GLU A 49 6.88 -2.48 -6.30
CA GLU A 49 7.50 -3.62 -7.03
C GLU A 49 6.55 -4.38 -7.98
N ASP A 50 5.24 -4.37 -7.73
CA ASP A 50 4.21 -5.01 -8.53
C ASP A 50 3.40 -4.03 -9.39
N GLY A 51 3.41 -2.74 -9.04
CA GLY A 51 2.64 -1.69 -9.71
C GLY A 51 1.18 -1.62 -9.25
N VAL A 52 0.83 -2.30 -8.16
CA VAL A 52 -0.56 -2.41 -7.70
C VAL A 52 -0.81 -1.46 -6.54
N ASP A 53 -1.88 -0.67 -6.67
CA ASP A 53 -2.40 0.14 -5.57
C ASP A 53 -2.93 -0.77 -4.45
N PRO A 54 -2.37 -0.70 -3.22
CA PRO A 54 -2.83 -1.51 -2.09
C PRO A 54 -4.33 -1.39 -1.83
N SER A 55 -4.94 -0.23 -2.09
CA SER A 55 -6.39 0.01 -1.92
C SER A 55 -7.24 -0.71 -2.97
N LYS A 56 -6.64 -1.10 -4.10
CA LYS A 56 -7.26 -1.87 -5.18
C LYS A 56 -6.85 -3.35 -5.17
N SER A 57 -5.85 -3.69 -4.35
CA SER A 57 -5.40 -5.06 -4.14
C SER A 57 -6.37 -5.85 -3.26
N ASP A 58 -6.36 -7.18 -3.38
CA ASP A 58 -7.10 -8.04 -2.46
C ASP A 58 -6.20 -8.44 -1.30
N HIS A 59 -6.28 -7.70 -0.18
CA HIS A 59 -5.49 -7.95 1.02
C HIS A 59 -3.98 -8.02 0.76
N GLY A 60 -3.45 -7.13 -0.09
CA GLY A 60 -2.04 -7.10 -0.46
C GLY A 60 -1.64 -8.10 -1.56
N LYS A 61 -2.59 -8.90 -2.08
CA LYS A 61 -2.36 -9.68 -3.31
C LYS A 61 -2.69 -8.84 -4.53
N ALA A 62 -1.71 -8.71 -5.42
CA ALA A 62 -1.85 -8.03 -6.71
C ALA A 62 -3.07 -8.54 -7.51
N VAL A 63 -3.23 -9.87 -7.56
CA VAL A 63 -4.38 -10.54 -8.19
C VAL A 63 -4.72 -11.79 -7.38
N ASN A 64 -5.97 -11.92 -6.96
CA ASN A 64 -6.46 -13.16 -6.35
C ASN A 64 -7.01 -14.09 -7.44
N VAL A 65 -6.17 -15.02 -7.90
CA VAL A 65 -6.47 -15.95 -8.98
C VAL A 65 -7.64 -16.88 -8.60
N ASP A 66 -7.72 -17.33 -7.35
CA ASP A 66 -8.78 -18.23 -6.88
C ASP A 66 -10.16 -17.57 -7.00
N LYS A 67 -10.28 -16.30 -6.57
CA LYS A 67 -11.51 -15.50 -6.74
C LYS A 67 -11.87 -15.29 -8.20
N VAL A 68 -10.87 -15.07 -9.07
CA VAL A 68 -11.11 -14.91 -10.51
C VAL A 68 -11.61 -16.22 -11.12
N ILE A 69 -10.99 -17.34 -10.77
CA ILE A 69 -11.40 -18.69 -11.22
C ILE A 69 -12.82 -18.99 -10.76
N GLU A 70 -13.15 -18.73 -9.50
CA GLU A 70 -14.49 -18.94 -8.96
C GLU A 70 -15.53 -18.08 -9.69
N ARG A 71 -15.21 -16.80 -9.94
CA ARG A 71 -16.10 -15.88 -10.67
C ARG A 71 -16.36 -16.31 -12.12
N VAL A 72 -15.35 -16.88 -12.79
CA VAL A 72 -15.43 -17.23 -14.22
C VAL A 72 -15.97 -18.65 -14.46
N LEU A 73 -15.48 -19.64 -13.69
CA LEU A 73 -15.80 -21.06 -13.87
C LEU A 73 -16.84 -21.60 -12.88
N GLY A 74 -17.22 -20.79 -11.88
CA GLY A 74 -18.15 -21.19 -10.83
C GLY A 74 -17.50 -22.03 -9.72
N PRO A 75 -18.19 -22.18 -8.57
CA PRO A 75 -17.63 -22.79 -7.35
C PRO A 75 -17.24 -24.27 -7.50
N ARG A 76 -17.64 -24.94 -8.58
CA ARG A 76 -17.31 -26.36 -8.84
C ARG A 76 -15.95 -26.57 -9.49
N ALA A 77 -15.29 -25.53 -9.98
CA ALA A 77 -13.99 -25.66 -10.64
C ALA A 77 -12.82 -25.80 -9.65
N VAL A 78 -12.91 -25.18 -8.47
CA VAL A 78 -11.81 -25.16 -7.47
C VAL A 78 -11.72 -26.48 -6.68
N VAL A 79 -12.83 -27.19 -6.49
CA VAL A 79 -12.89 -28.43 -5.67
C VAL A 79 -12.24 -29.64 -6.37
N ARG A 80 -11.81 -29.50 -7.64
CA ARG A 80 -11.33 -30.62 -8.46
C ARG A 80 -9.84 -30.58 -8.79
N LEU A 81 -9.11 -29.58 -8.29
CA LEU A 81 -7.65 -29.47 -8.35
C LEU A 81 -7.06 -29.70 -6.95
#